data_AF-A0A5J4PQ21-F1
#
_entry.id   AF-A0A5J4PQ21-F1
#
_cell.length_a   1.000
_cell.length_b   1.000
_cell.length_c   1.000
_cell.angle_alpha   90.00
_cell.angle_beta   90.00
_cell.angle_gamma   90.00
#
_symmetry.space_group_name_H-M   'P 1'
#
loop_
_entity.id
_entity.type
_entity.pdbx_description
1 polymer ?
#
loop_
_entity_poly.entity_id
_entity_poly.type
_entity_poly.pdbx_seq_one_letter_code
_entity_poly.pdbx_strand_id
1 'polypeptide(L)'
;MNDELAQACVDGLKNLEIHNYPKPINMEVSLLNEFCGLYGITNESIRSERMNNIRKFNKLSANSDKNYGQAQSNGERKSNPWILTKILRYHNKDYYEQIIKPLLKKNYDLKKQLKIANVLKSIEKYEIDLKDPFTLKDILDKASNGEYANQIELVAQD
;
A
#
# COMPACT_ATOMS: atom_id res chain seq x y z
N MET A 1 2.00 3.78 0.64
CA MET A 1 2.77 3.19 1.76
C MET A 1 1.93 3.38 3.01
N ASN A 2 1.88 2.45 3.96
CA ASN A 2 1.14 2.70 5.21
C ASN A 2 2.00 3.48 6.20
N ASP A 3 1.37 4.06 7.22
CA ASP A 3 2.03 4.97 8.15
C ASP A 3 3.12 4.28 8.99
N GLU A 4 2.90 3.02 9.41
CA GLU A 4 3.90 2.22 10.13
C GLU A 4 5.20 2.06 9.31
N LEU A 5 5.09 1.71 8.03
CA LEU A 5 6.26 1.59 7.15
C LEU A 5 6.86 2.94 6.80
N ALA A 6 6.04 3.98 6.65
CA ALA A 6 6.51 5.33 6.37
C ALA A 6 7.34 5.89 7.52
N GLN A 7 6.86 5.75 8.76
CA GLN A 7 7.59 6.16 9.96
C GLN A 7 8.91 5.39 10.08
N ALA A 8 8.86 4.06 9.96
CA ALA A 8 10.06 3.24 10.01
C ALA A 8 11.08 3.63 8.93
N CYS A 9 10.63 4.05 7.74
CA CYS A 9 11.53 4.58 6.73
C CYS A 9 12.17 5.89 7.18
N VAL A 10 11.38 6.86 7.64
CA VAL A 10 11.84 8.17 8.15
C VAL A 10 12.88 8.03 9.26
N ASP A 11 12.65 7.12 10.21
CA ASP A 11 13.54 6.87 11.35
C ASP A 11 14.89 6.26 10.93
N GLY A 12 14.90 5.52 9.81
CA GLY A 12 16.09 4.90 9.24
C GLY A 12 16.95 5.85 8.38
N LEU A 13 16.38 6.97 7.91
CA LEU A 13 17.06 7.96 7.06
C LEU A 13 17.92 8.90 7.90
N LYS A 14 18.92 8.36 8.59
CA LYS A 14 19.84 9.14 9.41
C LYS A 14 21.27 8.67 9.20
N ASN A 15 22.20 9.56 9.51
CA ASN A 15 23.64 9.37 9.36
C ASN A 15 24.04 9.03 7.91
N LEU A 16 23.28 9.52 6.92
CA LEU A 16 23.59 9.35 5.50
C LEU A 16 24.50 10.49 5.03
N GLU A 17 25.45 10.16 4.15
CA GLU A 17 26.15 11.16 3.34
C GLU A 17 25.31 11.44 2.09
N ILE A 18 24.86 12.68 1.96
CA ILE A 18 23.97 13.11 0.89
C ILE A 18 24.72 14.01 -0.07
N HIS A 19 24.60 13.66 -1.34
CA HIS A 19 25.28 14.32 -2.42
C HIS A 19 24.28 14.91 -3.43
N ASN A 20 24.81 15.65 -4.40
CA ASN A 20 23.99 16.36 -5.38
C ASN A 20 23.86 15.62 -6.72
N TYR A 21 24.71 14.62 -6.99
CA TYR A 21 24.85 14.10 -8.35
C TYR A 21 23.79 13.01 -8.65
N PRO A 22 23.27 12.93 -9.89
CA PRO A 22 22.34 11.88 -10.31
C PRO A 22 23.08 10.55 -10.54
N LYS A 23 23.73 10.03 -9.50
CA LYS A 23 24.23 8.66 -9.53
C LYS A 23 23.11 7.67 -9.22
N PRO A 24 23.25 6.42 -9.67
CA PRO A 24 22.38 5.33 -9.24
C PRO A 24 22.28 5.26 -7.71
N ILE A 25 21.07 4.99 -7.20
CA ILE A 25 20.77 4.99 -5.77
C ILE A 25 21.58 3.97 -4.96
N ASN A 26 22.14 2.93 -5.60
CA ASN A 26 23.01 1.97 -4.93
C ASN A 26 24.44 2.47 -4.72
N MET A 27 24.85 3.54 -5.42
CA MET A 27 26.16 4.15 -5.27
C MET A 27 26.12 5.31 -4.29
N GLU A 28 25.07 6.12 -4.33
CA GLU A 28 25.04 7.40 -3.61
C GLU A 28 23.59 7.81 -3.30
N VAL A 29 23.38 8.43 -2.13
CA VAL A 29 22.10 9.04 -1.78
C VAL A 29 22.12 10.49 -2.25
N SER A 30 21.07 10.90 -2.96
CA SER A 30 20.86 12.28 -3.37
C SER A 30 19.64 12.89 -2.69
N LEU A 31 19.67 14.20 -2.46
CA LEU A 31 18.51 14.94 -1.92
C LEU A 31 17.26 14.73 -2.78
N LEU A 32 17.43 14.65 -4.11
CA LEU A 32 16.31 14.42 -5.02
C LEU A 32 15.61 13.09 -4.70
N ASN A 33 16.36 12.01 -4.49
CA ASN A 33 15.77 10.71 -4.17
C ASN A 33 15.05 10.73 -2.81
N GLU A 34 15.62 11.41 -1.81
CA GLU A 34 14.98 11.56 -0.51
C GLU A 34 13.68 12.35 -0.64
N PHE A 35 13.68 13.51 -1.33
CA PHE A 35 12.46 14.30 -1.54
C PHE A 35 11.40 13.57 -2.36
N CYS A 36 11.75 12.90 -3.45
CA CYS A 36 10.81 12.05 -4.20
C CYS A 36 10.14 11.03 -3.26
N GLY A 37 10.92 10.43 -2.35
CA GLY A 37 10.40 9.52 -1.34
C GLY A 37 9.46 10.19 -0.34
N LEU A 38 9.86 11.32 0.24
CA LEU A 38 9.10 12.02 1.28
C LEU A 38 7.79 12.61 0.75
N TYR A 39 7.80 13.22 -0.44
CA TYR A 39 6.56 13.70 -1.08
C TYR A 39 5.62 12.56 -1.48
N GLY A 40 6.11 11.32 -1.53
CA GLY A 40 5.28 10.14 -1.73
C GLY A 40 4.55 9.66 -0.46
N ILE A 41 4.90 10.17 0.72
CA ILE A 41 4.23 9.83 1.99
C ILE A 41 2.95 10.65 2.10
N THR A 42 1.83 9.95 2.28
CA THR A 42 0.50 10.58 2.42
C THR A 42 0.29 11.24 3.78
N ASN A 43 0.87 10.67 4.84
CA ASN A 43 0.80 11.26 6.17
C ASN A 43 1.70 12.51 6.25
N GLU A 44 1.05 13.67 6.31
CA GLU A 44 1.73 14.97 6.28
C GLU A 44 2.60 15.23 7.51
N SER A 45 2.21 14.72 8.69
CA SER A 45 3.01 14.88 9.91
C SER A 45 4.36 14.18 9.78
N ILE A 46 4.34 12.90 9.37
CA ILE A 46 5.55 12.09 9.12
C ILE A 46 6.45 12.76 8.07
N ARG A 47 5.85 13.21 6.97
CA ARG A 47 6.56 13.90 5.89
C ARG A 47 7.22 15.19 6.38
N SER A 48 6.46 16.05 7.05
CA SER A 48 6.92 17.38 7.47
C SER A 48 8.00 17.30 8.54
N GLU A 49 7.82 16.43 9.53
CA GLU A 49 8.83 16.16 10.55
C GLU A 49 10.16 15.76 9.91
N ARG A 50 10.12 14.81 8.97
CA ARG A 50 11.34 14.35 8.30
C ARG A 50 11.97 15.44 7.46
N MET A 51 11.19 16.18 6.66
CA MET A 51 11.69 17.28 5.82
C MET A 51 12.41 18.36 6.63
N ASN A 52 11.91 18.69 7.82
CA ASN A 52 12.52 19.68 8.71
C ASN A 52 13.85 19.19 9.31
N ASN A 53 14.04 17.88 9.39
CA ASN A 53 15.18 17.28 10.07
C ASN A 53 16.26 16.69 9.13
N ILE A 54 16.11 16.78 7.80
CA ILE A 54 17.08 16.24 6.82
C ILE A 54 18.49 16.76 7.12
N ARG A 55 18.65 18.08 7.28
CA ARG A 55 19.96 18.71 7.58
C ARG A 55 20.51 18.36 8.95
N LYS A 56 19.64 18.02 9.91
CA LYS A 56 20.03 17.70 11.29
C LYS A 56 20.56 16.28 11.41
N PHE A 57 19.96 15.34 10.69
CA PHE A 57 20.28 13.92 10.83
C PHE A 57 21.20 13.38 9.74
N ASN A 58 21.54 14.17 8.71
CA ASN A 58 22.40 13.72 7.62
C ASN A 58 23.52 14.73 7.34
N LYS A 59 24.58 14.24 6.71
CA LYS A 59 25.72 15.05 6.27
C LYS A 59 25.54 15.39 4.80
N LEU A 60 25.22 16.65 4.51
CA LEU A 60 25.09 17.14 3.13
C LEU A 60 26.44 17.66 2.64
N SER A 61 26.79 17.33 1.40
CA SER A 61 27.85 18.05 0.68
C SER A 61 27.49 19.53 0.47
N ALA A 62 28.49 20.41 0.33
CA ALA A 62 28.27 21.83 0.07
C ALA A 62 27.39 22.07 -1.18
N ASN A 63 27.58 21.26 -2.23
CA ASN A 63 26.77 21.35 -3.44
C ASN A 63 25.33 20.88 -3.23
N SER A 64 25.09 19.83 -2.43
CA SER A 64 23.71 19.42 -2.13
C SER A 64 22.99 20.46 -1.29
N ASP A 65 23.66 21.07 -0.31
CA ASP A 65 23.03 22.10 0.52
C ASP A 65 22.71 23.37 -0.30
N LYS A 66 23.61 23.78 -1.20
CA LYS A 66 23.36 24.89 -2.14
C LYS A 66 22.15 24.63 -3.06
N ASN A 67 21.91 23.39 -3.46
CA ASN A 67 20.83 23.00 -4.38
C ASN A 67 19.56 22.47 -3.68
N TYR A 68 19.46 22.63 -2.36
CA TYR A 68 18.39 22.02 -1.55
C TYR A 68 16.99 22.36 -2.04
N GLY A 69 16.69 23.65 -2.26
CA GLY A 69 15.37 24.10 -2.71
C GLY A 69 14.99 23.55 -4.09
N GLN A 70 15.95 23.50 -5.02
CA GLN A 70 15.72 22.92 -6.34
C GLN A 70 15.44 21.42 -6.27
N ALA A 71 16.19 20.69 -5.43
CA ALA A 71 15.98 19.27 -5.21
C ALA A 71 14.60 19.00 -4.58
N GLN A 72 14.17 19.86 -3.65
CA GLN A 72 12.86 19.79 -3.02
C GLN A 72 11.73 19.93 -4.06
N SER A 73 11.73 21.01 -4.85
CA SER A 73 10.70 21.23 -5.88
C SER A 73 10.70 20.15 -6.95
N ASN A 74 11.87 19.62 -7.32
CA ASN A 74 11.96 18.53 -8.29
C ASN A 74 11.46 17.19 -7.73
N GLY A 75 11.69 16.93 -6.45
CA GLY A 75 11.24 15.72 -5.77
C GLY A 75 9.72 15.65 -5.67
N GLU A 76 9.07 16.77 -5.39
CA GLU A 76 7.61 16.88 -5.35
C GLU A 76 6.95 16.44 -6.66
N ARG A 77 7.52 16.86 -7.80
CA ARG A 77 7.03 16.50 -9.14
C ARG A 77 7.21 15.02 -9.49
N LYS A 78 8.02 14.27 -8.72
CA LYS A 78 8.36 12.85 -8.97
C LYS A 78 8.15 12.00 -7.72
N SER A 79 7.03 12.22 -7.04
CA SER A 79 6.71 11.54 -5.79
C SER A 79 6.63 10.01 -5.95
N ASN A 80 7.39 9.30 -5.13
CA ASN A 80 7.37 7.84 -5.06
C ASN A 80 7.92 7.36 -3.70
N PRO A 81 7.04 6.99 -2.74
CA PRO A 81 7.47 6.65 -1.38
C PRO A 81 8.38 5.42 -1.31
N TRP A 82 8.29 4.52 -2.30
CA TRP A 82 9.07 3.29 -2.31
C TRP A 82 10.57 3.52 -2.51
N ILE A 83 10.96 4.70 -2.99
CA ILE A 83 12.38 5.10 -3.08
C ILE A 83 13.04 5.05 -1.70
N LEU A 84 12.34 5.41 -0.63
CA LEU A 84 12.90 5.38 0.74
C LEU A 84 13.35 3.97 1.14
N THR A 85 12.55 2.95 0.81
CA THR A 85 12.94 1.56 1.08
C THR A 85 14.18 1.13 0.28
N LYS A 86 14.39 1.68 -0.92
CA LYS A 86 15.58 1.42 -1.72
C LYS A 86 16.81 2.10 -1.15
N ILE A 87 16.68 3.34 -0.67
CA ILE A 87 17.77 4.06 0.02
C ILE A 87 18.24 3.21 1.21
N LEU A 88 17.31 2.78 2.07
CA LEU A 88 17.64 1.97 3.25
C LEU A 88 18.26 0.62 2.87
N ARG A 89 17.74 -0.05 1.85
CA ARG A 89 18.29 -1.31 1.38
C ARG A 89 19.78 -1.21 0.99
N TYR A 90 20.20 -0.11 0.38
CA TYR A 90 21.58 0.06 -0.09
C TYR A 90 22.49 0.74 0.92
N HIS A 91 21.99 1.71 1.67
CA HIS A 91 22.80 2.59 2.52
C HIS A 91 22.60 2.39 4.02
N ASN A 92 21.63 1.56 4.41
CA ASN A 92 21.42 1.17 5.80
C ASN A 92 20.91 -0.29 5.86
N LYS A 93 21.76 -1.20 5.37
CA LYS A 93 21.39 -2.60 5.08
C LYS A 93 20.87 -3.32 6.33
N ASP A 94 21.52 -3.15 7.47
CA ASP A 94 21.12 -3.84 8.70
C ASP A 94 19.74 -3.38 9.17
N TYR A 95 19.49 -2.07 9.15
CA TYR A 95 18.16 -1.53 9.45
C TYR A 95 17.10 -1.99 8.45
N TYR A 96 17.46 -2.08 7.16
CA TYR A 96 16.55 -2.61 6.15
C TYR A 96 16.17 -4.06 6.42
N GLU A 97 17.15 -4.94 6.68
CA GLU A 97 16.90 -6.36 6.92
C GLU A 97 16.14 -6.60 8.23
N GLN A 98 16.44 -5.86 9.29
CA GLN A 98 15.83 -6.05 10.60
C GLN A 98 14.45 -5.41 10.75
N ILE A 99 14.24 -4.23 10.16
CA ILE A 99 13.02 -3.43 10.40
C ILE A 99 12.15 -3.33 9.14
N ILE A 100 12.73 -2.86 8.02
CA ILE A 100 11.94 -2.54 6.82
C ILE A 100 11.42 -3.81 6.14
N LYS A 101 12.25 -4.84 5.98
CA LYS A 101 11.90 -6.06 5.26
C LYS A 101 10.77 -6.85 5.94
N PRO A 102 10.74 -7.05 7.27
CA PRO A 102 9.59 -7.62 7.95
C PRO A 102 8.30 -6.81 7.75
N LEU A 103 8.36 -5.48 7.84
CA LEU A 103 7.21 -4.60 7.61
C LEU A 103 6.68 -4.68 6.17
N LEU A 104 7.56 -4.80 5.18
CA LEU A 104 7.18 -5.02 3.79
C LEU A 104 6.39 -6.33 3.61
N LYS A 105 6.85 -7.41 4.25
CA LYS A 105 6.17 -8.72 4.23
C LYS A 105 4.79 -8.62 4.88
N LYS A 106 4.71 -8.07 6.09
CA LYS A 106 3.44 -7.84 6.82
C LYS A 106 2.44 -7.06 5.97
N ASN A 107 2.89 -5.99 5.31
CA ASN A 107 2.04 -5.17 4.44
C ASN A 107 1.53 -5.91 3.21
N TYR A 108 2.34 -6.77 2.61
CA TYR A 108 1.91 -7.61 1.50
C TYR A 108 0.81 -8.59 1.92
N ASP A 109 1.01 -9.27 3.05
CA ASP A 109 0.06 -10.24 3.59
C ASP A 109 -1.27 -9.58 3.96
N LEU A 110 -1.23 -8.41 4.62
CA LEU A 110 -2.43 -7.63 4.94
C LEU A 110 -3.20 -7.21 3.68
N LYS A 111 -2.51 -6.74 2.63
CA LYS A 111 -3.17 -6.41 1.35
C LYS A 111 -3.83 -7.64 0.70
N LYS A 112 -3.19 -8.81 0.81
CA LYS A 112 -3.75 -10.06 0.30
C LYS A 112 -5.02 -10.45 1.08
N GLN A 113 -4.98 -10.39 2.40
CA GLN A 113 -6.15 -10.66 3.25
C GLN A 113 -7.30 -9.68 3.00
N LEU A 114 -7.01 -8.39 2.88
CA LEU A 114 -8.02 -7.37 2.57
C LEU A 114 -8.68 -7.63 1.20
N LYS A 115 -7.91 -8.02 0.18
CA LYS A 115 -8.49 -8.41 -1.12
C LYS A 115 -9.47 -9.58 -0.98
N ILE A 116 -9.09 -10.62 -0.24
CA ILE A 116 -9.96 -11.77 0.01
C ILE A 116 -11.23 -11.34 0.74
N ALA A 117 -11.09 -10.57 1.83
CA ALA A 117 -12.22 -10.07 2.60
C ALA A 117 -13.18 -9.20 1.76
N ASN A 118 -12.64 -8.37 0.87
CA ASN A 118 -13.45 -7.54 -0.02
C ASN A 118 -14.24 -8.39 -1.03
N VAL A 119 -13.61 -9.42 -1.61
CA VAL A 119 -14.31 -10.36 -2.52
C VAL A 119 -15.41 -11.11 -1.77
N LEU A 120 -15.13 -11.61 -0.57
CA LEU A 120 -16.13 -12.32 0.24
C LEU A 120 -17.34 -11.44 0.61
N LYS A 121 -17.12 -10.14 0.83
CA LYS A 121 -18.21 -9.17 1.07
C LYS A 121 -19.05 -8.88 -0.18
N SER A 122 -18.46 -8.98 -1.37
CA SER A 122 -19.20 -8.75 -2.63
C SER A 122 -19.97 -9.98 -3.11
N ILE A 123 -19.73 -11.16 -2.53
CA ILE A 123 -20.51 -12.35 -2.84
C ILE A 123 -21.86 -12.21 -2.14
N GLU A 124 -22.92 -12.04 -2.93
CA GLU A 124 -24.28 -12.15 -2.45
C GLU A 124 -24.52 -13.59 -2.00
N LYS A 125 -24.75 -13.76 -0.69
CA LYS A 125 -25.04 -15.07 -0.13
C LYS A 125 -26.52 -15.35 -0.31
N TYR A 126 -26.85 -16.24 -1.23
CA TYR A 126 -28.16 -16.89 -1.22
C TYR A 126 -28.10 -17.99 -0.16
N GLU A 127 -28.70 -17.73 0.98
CA GLU A 127 -28.89 -18.74 2.03
C GLU A 127 -29.94 -19.73 1.55
N ILE A 128 -29.51 -20.95 1.20
CA ILE A 128 -30.41 -22.07 0.93
C ILE A 128 -30.69 -22.72 2.28
N ASP A 129 -31.93 -22.59 2.77
CA ASP A 129 -32.36 -23.35 3.93
C ASP A 129 -32.64 -24.80 3.53
N LEU A 130 -31.67 -25.68 3.81
CA LEU A 130 -31.82 -27.12 3.56
C LEU A 130 -32.87 -27.79 4.46
N LYS A 131 -33.41 -27.08 5.46
CA LYS A 131 -34.52 -27.54 6.30
C LYS A 131 -35.87 -27.02 5.83
N ASP A 132 -35.91 -26.09 4.87
CA ASP A 132 -37.16 -25.64 4.28
C ASP A 132 -37.83 -26.86 3.61
N PRO A 133 -38.94 -27.37 4.17
CA PRO A 133 -39.56 -28.57 3.66
C PRO A 133 -40.24 -28.25 2.32
N PHE A 134 -39.54 -28.50 1.23
CA PHE A 134 -40.10 -28.42 -0.11
C PHE A 134 -40.80 -29.73 -0.46
N THR A 135 -42.12 -29.69 -0.61
CA THR A 135 -42.94 -30.83 -0.97
C THR A 135 -43.59 -30.63 -2.34
N LEU A 136 -44.03 -31.72 -2.97
CA LEU A 136 -44.83 -31.66 -4.20
C LEU A 136 -46.10 -30.81 -4.05
N LYS A 137 -46.62 -30.67 -2.82
CA LYS A 137 -47.78 -29.82 -2.54
C LYS A 137 -47.44 -28.34 -2.73
N ASP A 138 -46.27 -27.89 -2.30
CA ASP A 138 -45.84 -26.50 -2.44
C ASP A 138 -45.70 -26.11 -3.93
N ILE A 139 -45.25 -27.04 -4.78
CA ILE A 139 -45.24 -26.86 -6.24
C ILE A 139 -46.67 -26.69 -6.77
N LEU A 140 -47.59 -27.55 -6.33
CA LEU A 140 -48.98 -27.58 -6.76
C LEU A 140 -49.73 -26.31 -6.34
N ASP A 141 -49.52 -25.85 -5.10
CA ASP A 141 -50.15 -24.66 -4.55
C ASP A 141 -49.66 -23.41 -5.31
N LYS A 142 -48.35 -23.28 -5.56
CA LYS A 142 -47.80 -22.21 -6.40
C LYS A 142 -48.32 -22.23 -7.84
N ALA A 143 -48.44 -23.40 -8.44
CA ALA A 143 -48.95 -23.55 -9.80
C ALA A 143 -50.44 -23.15 -9.89
N SER A 144 -51.23 -23.54 -8.89
CA SER A 144 -52.65 -23.22 -8.80
C SER A 144 -52.89 -21.73 -8.56
N ASN A 145 -51.98 -21.07 -7.84
CA ASN A 145 -52.02 -19.62 -7.59
C ASN A 145 -51.43 -18.79 -8.74
N GLY A 146 -50.89 -19.41 -9.79
CA GLY A 146 -50.27 -18.71 -10.91
C GLY A 146 -48.97 -17.99 -10.55
N GLU A 147 -48.25 -18.48 -9.55
CA GLU A 147 -47.02 -17.85 -9.03
C GLU A 147 -45.78 -18.14 -9.89
N TYR A 148 -45.89 -19.00 -10.90
CA TYR A 148 -44.82 -19.23 -11.89
C TYR A 148 -44.99 -18.33 -13.11
N ALA A 149 -43.93 -17.63 -13.49
CA ALA A 149 -43.98 -16.72 -14.64
C ALA A 149 -43.94 -17.47 -15.99
N ASN A 150 -43.44 -18.71 -16.02
CA ASN A 150 -43.33 -19.54 -17.21
C ASN A 150 -43.09 -21.03 -16.85
N GLN A 151 -43.13 -21.92 -17.85
CA GLN A 151 -42.92 -23.36 -17.66
C GLN A 151 -41.50 -23.75 -17.25
N ILE A 152 -40.49 -22.90 -17.53
CA ILE A 152 -39.08 -23.22 -17.23
C ILE A 152 -38.84 -23.20 -15.73
N GLU A 153 -39.56 -22.37 -14.97
CA GLU A 153 -39.51 -22.33 -13.51
C GLU A 153 -40.04 -23.60 -12.84
N LEU A 154 -40.76 -24.46 -13.57
CA LEU A 154 -41.31 -25.73 -13.08
C LEU A 154 -40.40 -26.93 -13.39
N VAL A 155 -39.52 -26.81 -14.38
CA VAL A 155 -38.72 -27.93 -14.92
C VAL A 155 -37.31 -27.83 -14.37
N ALA A 156 -36.92 -28.77 -13.51
CA ALA A 156 -35.51 -28.99 -13.19
C ALA A 156 -34.81 -29.51 -14.45
N GLN A 157 -33.85 -28.75 -14.98
CA GLN A 157 -33.00 -29.22 -16.08
C GLN A 157 -31.85 -30.05 -15.50
N ASP A 158 -31.68 -31.26 -16.05
CA ASP A 158 -30.55 -32.16 -15.77
C ASP A 158 -29.22 -31.65 -16.35
#